data_AF-A0A9X1Y152-F1
#
_entry.id   AF-A0A9X1Y152-F1
#
_cell.length_a   1.000
_cell.length_b   1.000
_cell.length_c   1.000
_cell.angle_alpha   90.00
_cell.angle_beta   90.00
_cell.angle_gamma   90.00
#
_symmetry.space_group_name_H-M   'P 1'
#
loop_
_entity.id
_entity.type
_entity.pdbx_description
1 polymer ?
#
loop_
_entity_poly.entity_id
_entity_poly.type
_entity_poly.pdbx_seq_one_letter_code
_entity_poly.pdbx_strand_id
1 'polypeptide(L)'
;MNQKVKDLNKGIEIRSEILQYSLLIEDFTSSLLGQLLNIKDYKKTKSLGNQSGNLSFNQKVNLLIDIDALNEEERSKFIAFMEIRNQFMHNINAKDYESCFGFLKGKSTYILKLFPQDKSLPLEEQLKNATSQLSDSVIQSTVMLTEKVIEQIRKKSTAFVLEKFKKNSLETIKEIKSVFDSLYTEKKGAGIKTISIEEIKDIGTIFSKAYYSTMIKKIKPE
;
A
#
# COMPACT_ATOMS: atom_id res chain seq x y z
N MET A 1 -34.63 -7.83 -35.52
CA MET A 1 -34.30 -7.99 -34.08
C MET A 1 -35.11 -6.97 -33.29
N ASN A 2 -35.91 -7.41 -32.31
CA ASN A 2 -36.91 -6.60 -31.61
C ASN A 2 -36.24 -5.51 -30.73
N GLN A 3 -36.78 -4.28 -30.67
CA GLN A 3 -36.15 -3.14 -29.97
C GLN A 3 -35.84 -3.45 -28.50
N LYS A 4 -36.74 -4.19 -27.85
CA LYS A 4 -36.58 -4.65 -26.46
C LYS A 4 -35.36 -5.55 -26.23
N VAL A 5 -34.95 -6.31 -27.24
CA VAL A 5 -33.74 -7.17 -27.20
C VAL A 5 -32.48 -6.32 -27.36
N LYS A 6 -32.52 -5.28 -28.22
CA LYS A 6 -31.40 -4.32 -28.36
C LYS A 6 -31.15 -3.55 -27.06
N ASP A 7 -32.21 -3.07 -26.41
CA ASP A 7 -32.11 -2.31 -25.16
C ASP A 7 -31.58 -3.18 -24.01
N LEU A 8 -31.97 -4.46 -23.96
CA LEU A 8 -31.46 -5.42 -22.98
C LEU A 8 -29.97 -5.70 -23.18
N ASN A 9 -29.53 -5.88 -24.43
CA ASN A 9 -28.12 -6.12 -24.76
C ASN A 9 -27.24 -4.91 -24.39
N LYS A 10 -27.66 -3.68 -24.70
CA LYS A 10 -26.94 -2.46 -24.32
C LYS A 10 -26.74 -2.37 -22.79
N GLY A 11 -27.78 -2.65 -22.02
CA GLY A 11 -27.70 -2.63 -20.56
C GLY A 11 -26.79 -3.71 -19.98
N ILE A 12 -26.59 -4.83 -20.67
CA ILE A 12 -25.64 -5.88 -20.26
C ILE A 12 -24.20 -5.41 -20.52
N GLU A 13 -23.93 -4.82 -21.70
CA GLU A 13 -22.61 -4.32 -22.06
C GLU A 13 -22.07 -3.29 -21.06
N ILE A 14 -22.89 -2.30 -20.68
CA ILE A 14 -22.50 -1.29 -19.69
C ILE A 14 -22.22 -1.92 -18.33
N ARG A 15 -23.04 -2.90 -17.90
CA ARG A 15 -22.80 -3.62 -16.64
C ARG A 15 -21.51 -4.40 -16.68
N SER A 16 -21.21 -5.07 -17.80
CA SER A 16 -19.96 -5.79 -17.99
C SER A 16 -18.75 -4.86 -17.90
N GLU A 17 -18.81 -3.68 -18.51
CA GLU A 17 -17.76 -2.67 -18.44
C GLU A 17 -17.52 -2.21 -16.98
N ILE A 18 -18.57 -1.77 -16.29
CA ILE A 18 -18.48 -1.32 -14.90
C ILE A 18 -18.01 -2.44 -13.97
N LEU A 19 -18.42 -3.68 -14.22
CA LEU A 19 -17.94 -4.84 -13.48
C LEU A 19 -16.44 -5.07 -13.67
N GLN A 20 -15.91 -4.91 -14.90
CA GLN A 20 -14.47 -5.05 -15.15
C GLN A 20 -13.66 -4.04 -14.35
N TYR A 21 -14.03 -2.76 -14.37
CA TYR A 21 -13.38 -1.74 -13.54
C TYR A 21 -13.48 -2.08 -12.05
N SER A 22 -14.66 -2.52 -11.59
CA SER A 22 -14.89 -2.89 -10.19
C SER A 22 -13.96 -4.01 -9.73
N LEU A 23 -13.80 -5.06 -10.55
CA LEU A 23 -12.94 -6.20 -10.23
C LEU A 23 -11.45 -5.80 -10.16
N LEU A 24 -11.00 -4.92 -11.06
CA LEU A 24 -9.63 -4.40 -11.04
C LEU A 24 -9.36 -3.58 -9.77
N ILE A 25 -10.25 -2.63 -9.45
CA ILE A 25 -10.13 -1.81 -8.25
C ILE A 25 -10.21 -2.69 -6.99
N GLU A 26 -11.07 -3.71 -6.99
CA GLU A 26 -11.20 -4.64 -5.88
C GLU A 26 -9.93 -5.45 -5.65
N ASP A 27 -9.31 -5.99 -6.71
CA ASP A 27 -8.08 -6.78 -6.59
C ASP A 27 -6.91 -5.91 -6.10
N PHE A 28 -6.77 -4.70 -6.62
CA PHE A 28 -5.76 -3.76 -6.14
C PHE A 28 -6.00 -3.33 -4.70
N THR A 29 -7.25 -3.07 -4.32
CA THR A 29 -7.61 -2.71 -2.94
C THR A 29 -7.32 -3.88 -1.99
N SER A 30 -7.68 -5.11 -2.35
CA SER A 30 -7.37 -6.31 -1.57
C SER A 30 -5.85 -6.50 -1.40
N SER A 31 -5.08 -6.28 -2.47
CA SER A 31 -3.62 -6.34 -2.41
C SER A 31 -3.04 -5.28 -1.48
N LEU A 32 -3.51 -4.04 -1.60
CA LEU A 32 -3.09 -2.91 -0.75
C LEU A 32 -3.40 -3.17 0.73
N LEU A 33 -4.63 -3.57 1.04
CA LEU A 33 -5.03 -3.94 2.41
C LEU A 33 -4.20 -5.13 2.93
N GLY A 34 -3.90 -6.11 2.07
CA GLY A 34 -3.02 -7.22 2.40
C GLY A 34 -1.64 -6.74 2.83
N GLN A 35 -1.04 -5.81 2.08
CA GLN A 35 0.26 -5.24 2.41
C GLN A 35 0.23 -4.43 3.71
N LEU A 36 -0.79 -3.59 3.90
CA LEU A 36 -0.98 -2.79 5.12
C LEU A 36 -1.14 -3.67 6.38
N LEU A 37 -1.79 -4.83 6.23
CA LEU A 37 -2.00 -5.80 7.30
C LEU A 37 -0.88 -6.86 7.39
N ASN A 38 0.19 -6.73 6.61
CA ASN A 38 1.31 -7.69 6.54
C ASN A 38 0.87 -9.13 6.20
N ILE A 39 -0.14 -9.28 5.35
CA ILE A 39 -0.66 -10.54 4.83
C ILE A 39 0.09 -10.88 3.54
N LYS A 40 0.92 -11.94 3.58
CA LYS A 40 1.76 -12.36 2.43
C LYS A 40 0.95 -12.81 1.21
N ASP A 41 -0.17 -13.49 1.42
CA ASP A 41 -1.03 -14.04 0.35
C ASP A 41 -2.49 -13.72 0.64
N TYR A 42 -2.91 -12.49 0.30
CA TYR A 42 -4.28 -12.02 0.57
C TYR A 42 -5.34 -12.87 -0.15
N LYS A 43 -4.99 -13.49 -1.29
CA LYS A 43 -5.91 -14.28 -2.12
C LYS A 43 -6.42 -15.53 -1.40
N LYS A 44 -5.63 -16.08 -0.46
CA LYS A 44 -6.01 -17.24 0.37
C LYS A 44 -6.76 -16.88 1.65
N THR A 45 -6.89 -15.59 1.95
CA THR A 45 -7.55 -15.16 3.19
C THR A 45 -9.07 -15.15 3.05
N LYS A 46 -9.76 -15.38 4.18
CA LYS A 46 -11.22 -15.31 4.24
C LYS A 46 -11.73 -13.90 3.91
N SER A 47 -11.06 -12.85 4.38
CA SER A 47 -11.55 -11.47 4.29
C SER A 47 -11.22 -10.77 2.98
N LEU A 48 -10.03 -10.99 2.40
CA LEU A 48 -9.55 -10.26 1.22
C LEU A 48 -9.50 -11.11 -0.06
N GLY A 49 -9.57 -12.43 0.07
CA GLY A 49 -9.56 -13.36 -1.05
C GLY A 49 -10.91 -13.46 -1.77
N ASN A 50 -11.08 -14.53 -2.54
CA ASN A 50 -12.27 -14.77 -3.38
C ASN A 50 -13.18 -15.89 -2.82
N GLN A 51 -13.08 -16.17 -1.52
CA GLN A 51 -13.89 -17.19 -0.85
C GLN A 51 -15.27 -16.62 -0.46
N SER A 52 -16.24 -17.52 -0.22
CA SER A 52 -17.53 -17.12 0.32
C SER A 52 -17.36 -16.46 1.70
N GLY A 53 -18.00 -15.30 1.89
CA GLY A 53 -17.88 -14.50 3.11
C GLY A 53 -16.71 -13.52 3.12
N ASN A 54 -16.07 -13.28 1.97
CA ASN A 54 -15.11 -12.19 1.82
C ASN A 54 -15.78 -10.81 1.98
N LEU A 55 -14.94 -9.81 2.27
CA LEU A 55 -15.40 -8.43 2.26
C LEU A 55 -15.82 -8.06 0.84
N SER A 56 -16.97 -7.40 0.73
CA SER A 56 -17.43 -6.83 -0.53
C SER A 56 -16.52 -5.68 -0.98
N PHE A 57 -16.56 -5.38 -2.29
CA PHE A 57 -15.93 -4.20 -2.89
C PHE A 57 -16.09 -2.93 -2.03
N ASN A 58 -17.34 -2.59 -1.67
CA ASN A 58 -17.62 -1.38 -0.89
C ASN A 58 -16.97 -1.41 0.50
N GLN A 59 -16.98 -2.57 1.18
CA GLN A 59 -16.35 -2.71 2.49
C GLN A 59 -14.83 -2.53 2.39
N LYS A 60 -14.20 -3.08 1.35
CA LYS A 60 -12.75 -2.93 1.12
C LYS A 60 -12.37 -1.48 0.83
N VAL A 61 -13.13 -0.76 0.01
CA VAL A 61 -12.89 0.66 -0.26
C VAL A 61 -13.13 1.51 0.99
N ASN A 62 -14.18 1.23 1.77
CA ASN A 62 -14.41 1.94 3.03
C ASN A 62 -13.25 1.76 4.01
N LEU A 63 -12.65 0.56 4.08
CA LEU A 63 -11.44 0.37 4.90
C LEU A 63 -10.29 1.28 4.46
N LEU A 64 -10.12 1.57 3.16
CA LEU A 64 -9.10 2.54 2.70
C LEU A 64 -9.44 3.98 3.12
N ILE A 65 -10.74 4.33 3.11
CA ILE A 65 -11.21 5.64 3.58
C ILE A 65 -10.98 5.77 5.08
N ASP A 66 -11.34 4.76 5.87
CA ASP A 66 -11.31 4.79 7.33
C ASP A 66 -9.88 4.88 7.90
N ILE A 67 -8.88 4.40 7.16
CA ILE A 67 -7.46 4.52 7.53
C ILE A 67 -6.81 5.80 6.99
N ASP A 68 -7.61 6.73 6.45
CA ASP A 68 -7.14 7.97 5.80
C ASP A 68 -6.06 7.73 4.74
N ALA A 69 -6.15 6.61 4.00
CA ALA A 69 -5.23 6.36 2.88
C ALA A 69 -5.49 7.29 1.69
N LEU A 70 -6.71 7.81 1.58
CA LEU A 70 -7.18 8.66 0.49
C LEU A 70 -7.26 10.12 0.93
N ASN A 71 -6.81 11.04 0.07
CA ASN A 71 -7.11 12.46 0.26
C ASN A 71 -8.59 12.75 -0.04
N GLU A 72 -9.06 13.97 0.26
CA GLU A 72 -10.47 14.34 0.12
C GLU A 72 -11.01 14.20 -1.31
N GLU A 73 -10.18 14.55 -2.32
CA GLU A 73 -10.54 14.44 -3.73
C GLU A 73 -10.64 12.96 -4.16
N GLU A 74 -9.65 12.15 -3.80
CA GLU A 74 -9.63 10.71 -4.06
C GLU A 74 -10.84 10.04 -3.40
N ARG A 75 -11.09 10.31 -2.11
CA ARG A 75 -12.25 9.81 -1.38
C ARG A 75 -13.56 10.12 -2.10
N SER A 76 -13.72 11.35 -2.58
CA SER A 76 -14.92 11.76 -3.31
C SER A 76 -15.11 11.02 -4.64
N LYS A 77 -14.01 10.71 -5.35
CA LYS A 77 -14.01 9.88 -6.56
C LYS A 77 -14.40 8.43 -6.27
N PHE A 78 -13.79 7.82 -5.25
CA PHE A 78 -14.11 6.44 -4.84
C PHE A 78 -15.59 6.30 -4.45
N ILE A 79 -16.11 7.23 -3.65
CA ILE A 79 -17.53 7.23 -3.25
C ILE A 79 -18.45 7.35 -4.48
N ALA A 80 -18.15 8.27 -5.39
CA ALA A 80 -18.95 8.42 -6.62
C ALA A 80 -18.93 7.14 -7.47
N PHE A 81 -17.76 6.50 -7.64
CA PHE A 81 -17.66 5.24 -8.37
C PHE A 81 -18.45 4.12 -7.68
N MET A 82 -18.36 3.97 -6.36
CA MET A 82 -19.12 2.99 -5.59
C MET A 82 -20.63 3.14 -5.79
N GLU A 83 -21.14 4.38 -5.77
CA GLU A 83 -22.57 4.67 -5.99
C GLU A 83 -23.01 4.29 -7.40
N ILE A 84 -22.25 4.70 -8.43
CA ILE A 84 -22.52 4.37 -9.84
C ILE A 84 -22.51 2.86 -10.05
N ARG A 85 -21.47 2.18 -9.56
CA ARG A 85 -21.34 0.73 -9.60
C ARG A 85 -22.55 0.05 -8.96
N ASN A 86 -22.95 0.49 -7.77
CA ASN A 86 -24.07 -0.13 -7.06
C ASN A 86 -25.38 0.00 -7.84
N GLN A 87 -25.62 1.16 -8.50
CA GLN A 87 -26.80 1.31 -9.36
C GLN A 87 -26.76 0.34 -10.54
N PHE A 88 -25.66 0.29 -11.30
CA PHE A 88 -25.58 -0.63 -12.43
C PHE A 88 -25.71 -2.11 -12.02
N MET A 89 -25.11 -2.50 -10.89
CA MET A 89 -25.09 -3.90 -10.44
C MET A 89 -26.42 -4.36 -9.81
N HIS A 90 -27.15 -3.47 -9.14
CA HIS A 90 -28.30 -3.87 -8.31
C HIS A 90 -29.63 -3.27 -8.77
N ASN A 91 -29.63 -2.22 -9.60
CA ASN A 91 -30.84 -1.59 -10.11
C ASN A 91 -31.10 -2.02 -11.56
N ILE A 92 -32.17 -2.80 -11.76
CA ILE A 92 -32.57 -3.26 -13.09
C ILE A 92 -32.96 -2.10 -14.02
N ASN A 93 -33.41 -0.97 -13.46
CA ASN A 93 -33.81 0.22 -14.21
C ASN A 93 -32.62 1.11 -14.64
N ALA A 94 -31.42 0.86 -14.12
CA ALA A 94 -30.17 1.49 -14.56
C ALA A 94 -29.66 0.79 -15.84
N LYS A 95 -30.35 1.02 -16.96
CA LYS A 95 -30.09 0.37 -18.27
C LYS A 95 -29.13 1.16 -19.16
N ASP A 96 -28.95 2.43 -18.87
CA ASP A 96 -28.07 3.37 -19.56
C ASP A 96 -27.50 4.37 -18.54
N TYR A 97 -26.57 5.24 -18.96
CA TYR A 97 -25.94 6.19 -18.04
C TYR A 97 -26.94 7.24 -17.58
N GLU A 98 -27.75 7.79 -18.48
CA GLU A 98 -28.79 8.76 -18.11
C GLU A 98 -29.74 8.20 -17.04
N SER A 99 -30.25 6.98 -17.20
CA SER A 99 -31.15 6.37 -16.21
C SER A 99 -30.43 6.05 -14.91
N CYS A 100 -29.18 5.60 -14.96
CA CYS A 100 -28.34 5.38 -13.77
C CYS A 100 -28.16 6.66 -12.96
N PHE A 101 -27.74 7.75 -13.61
CA PHE A 101 -27.55 9.05 -12.98
C PHE A 101 -28.88 9.70 -12.55
N GLY A 102 -30.00 9.32 -13.16
CA GLY A 102 -31.34 9.69 -12.68
C GLY A 102 -31.63 9.22 -11.26
N PHE A 103 -31.02 8.11 -10.81
CA PHE A 103 -31.13 7.62 -9.43
C PHE A 103 -30.10 8.26 -8.47
N LEU A 104 -29.12 9.00 -8.99
CA LEU A 104 -27.99 9.55 -8.24
C LEU A 104 -28.07 11.09 -8.19
N LYS A 105 -28.87 11.60 -7.25
CA LYS A 105 -29.16 13.05 -7.15
C LYS A 105 -27.88 13.90 -7.12
N GLY A 106 -27.74 14.77 -8.11
CA GLY A 106 -26.61 15.72 -8.23
C GLY A 106 -25.28 15.11 -8.71
N LYS A 107 -25.21 13.79 -8.90
CA LYS A 107 -23.96 13.13 -9.31
C LYS A 107 -23.59 13.39 -10.75
N SER A 108 -24.55 13.54 -11.67
CA SER A 108 -24.26 13.91 -13.06
C SER A 108 -23.52 15.24 -13.14
N THR A 109 -24.01 16.26 -12.43
CA THR A 109 -23.35 17.58 -12.33
C THR A 109 -21.96 17.47 -11.71
N TYR A 110 -21.82 16.66 -10.65
CA TYR A 110 -20.52 16.43 -10.02
C TYR A 110 -19.50 15.81 -10.97
N ILE A 111 -19.84 14.71 -11.67
CA ILE A 111 -18.86 14.04 -12.55
C ILE A 111 -18.51 14.90 -13.76
N LEU A 112 -19.48 15.62 -14.34
CA LEU A 112 -19.23 16.46 -15.52
C LEU A 112 -18.43 17.71 -15.17
N LYS A 113 -18.50 18.17 -13.90
CA LYS A 113 -17.59 19.21 -13.40
C LYS A 113 -16.18 18.66 -13.20
N LEU A 114 -16.06 17.44 -12.69
CA LEU A 114 -14.77 16.81 -12.42
C LEU A 114 -14.05 16.37 -13.69
N PHE A 115 -14.80 15.89 -14.68
CA PHE A 115 -14.33 15.44 -15.98
C PHE A 115 -15.13 16.14 -17.09
N PRO A 116 -14.77 17.38 -17.46
CA PRO A 116 -15.47 18.14 -18.50
C PRO A 116 -15.50 17.41 -19.84
N GLN A 117 -16.67 17.41 -20.49
CA GLN A 117 -16.89 16.77 -21.79
C GLN A 117 -17.26 17.80 -22.86
N ASP A 118 -17.15 17.41 -24.12
CA ASP A 118 -17.65 18.20 -25.23
C ASP A 118 -19.18 18.33 -25.13
N LYS A 119 -19.65 19.59 -25.08
CA LYS A 119 -21.07 19.92 -24.95
C LYS A 119 -21.86 19.61 -26.22
N SER A 120 -21.21 19.36 -27.35
CA SER A 120 -21.91 18.92 -28.58
C SER A 120 -22.32 17.45 -28.53
N LEU A 121 -21.76 16.65 -27.61
CA LEU A 121 -22.12 15.25 -27.46
C LEU A 121 -23.49 15.07 -26.78
N PRO A 122 -24.23 14.01 -27.10
CA PRO A 122 -25.39 13.60 -26.32
C PRO A 122 -25.05 13.38 -24.84
N LEU A 123 -25.99 13.67 -23.93
CA LEU A 123 -25.77 13.55 -22.47
C LEU A 123 -25.31 12.14 -22.07
N GLU A 124 -25.94 11.10 -22.61
CA GLU A 124 -25.52 9.70 -22.46
C GLU A 124 -24.03 9.48 -22.75
N GLU A 125 -23.51 10.01 -23.86
CA GLU A 125 -22.09 9.86 -24.22
C GLU A 125 -21.17 10.69 -23.31
N GLN A 126 -21.61 11.89 -22.91
CA GLN A 126 -20.86 12.68 -21.93
C GLN A 126 -20.74 11.92 -20.58
N LEU A 127 -21.84 11.36 -20.08
CA LEU A 127 -21.86 10.62 -18.82
C LEU A 127 -21.05 9.32 -18.92
N LYS A 128 -21.11 8.62 -20.05
CA LYS A 128 -20.27 7.45 -20.32
C LYS A 128 -18.80 7.80 -20.26
N ASN A 129 -18.36 8.80 -21.03
CA ASN A 129 -16.96 9.21 -21.08
C ASN A 129 -16.45 9.70 -19.72
N ALA A 130 -17.24 10.51 -19.01
CA ALA A 130 -16.89 10.97 -17.68
C ALA A 130 -16.84 9.83 -16.65
N THR A 131 -17.69 8.80 -16.78
CA THR A 131 -17.65 7.61 -15.92
C THR A 131 -16.43 6.73 -16.21
N SER A 132 -16.02 6.59 -17.48
CA SER A 132 -14.78 5.91 -17.85
C SER A 132 -13.57 6.64 -17.25
N GLN A 133 -13.48 7.97 -17.40
CA GLN A 133 -12.42 8.77 -16.80
C GLN A 133 -12.40 8.69 -15.26
N LEU A 134 -13.57 8.64 -14.62
CA LEU A 134 -13.68 8.40 -13.18
C LEU A 134 -13.08 7.04 -12.81
N SER A 135 -13.44 5.99 -13.55
CA SER A 135 -12.96 4.63 -13.32
C SER A 135 -11.44 4.55 -13.45
N ASP A 136 -10.88 5.14 -14.50
CA ASP A 136 -9.43 5.22 -14.72
C ASP A 136 -8.74 5.99 -13.60
N SER A 137 -9.29 7.13 -13.18
CA SER A 137 -8.73 7.93 -12.09
C SER A 137 -8.73 7.17 -10.76
N VAL A 138 -9.78 6.39 -10.47
CA VAL A 138 -9.85 5.54 -9.26
C VAL A 138 -8.84 4.39 -9.34
N ILE A 139 -8.67 3.75 -10.50
CA ILE A 139 -7.65 2.72 -10.72
C ILE A 139 -6.24 3.30 -10.49
N GLN A 140 -5.93 4.43 -11.13
CA GLN A 140 -4.65 5.12 -10.96
C GLN A 140 -4.39 5.49 -9.51
N SER A 141 -5.40 5.99 -8.80
CA SER A 141 -5.29 6.31 -7.36
C SER A 141 -4.93 5.06 -6.56
N THR A 142 -5.60 3.93 -6.80
CA THR A 142 -5.29 2.65 -6.11
C THR A 142 -3.86 2.17 -6.38
N VAL A 143 -3.38 2.29 -7.63
CA VAL A 143 -2.01 1.93 -8.01
C VAL A 143 -0.99 2.83 -7.30
N MET A 144 -1.18 4.15 -7.35
CA MET A 144 -0.28 5.11 -6.69
C MET A 144 -0.23 4.90 -5.16
N LEU A 145 -1.35 4.55 -4.53
CA LEU A 145 -1.38 4.23 -3.09
C LEU A 145 -0.58 2.98 -2.78
N THR A 146 -0.68 1.97 -3.64
CA THR A 146 0.10 0.74 -3.51
C THR A 146 1.59 1.03 -3.59
N GLU A 147 2.02 1.84 -4.55
CA GLU A 147 3.42 2.26 -4.68
C GLU A 147 3.91 3.05 -3.45
N LYS A 148 3.09 4.00 -2.96
CA LYS A 148 3.39 4.76 -1.74
C LYS A 148 3.57 3.85 -0.53
N VAL A 149 2.69 2.86 -0.35
CA VAL A 149 2.78 1.90 0.76
C VAL A 149 4.03 1.04 0.65
N ILE A 150 4.33 0.51 -0.54
CA ILE A 150 5.57 -0.25 -0.78
C ILE A 150 6.80 0.59 -0.41
N GLU A 151 6.84 1.85 -0.83
CA GLU A 151 7.95 2.74 -0.55
C GLU A 151 8.08 3.09 0.95
N GLN A 152 6.96 3.29 1.64
CA GLN A 152 6.96 3.50 3.09
C GLN A 152 7.44 2.26 3.84
N ILE A 153 7.03 1.06 3.43
CA ILE A 153 7.49 -0.21 4.01
C ILE A 153 9.00 -0.37 3.82
N ARG A 154 9.52 -0.07 2.61
CA ARG A 154 10.96 -0.09 2.33
C ARG A 154 11.73 0.87 3.25
N LYS A 155 11.30 2.13 3.33
CA LYS A 155 11.92 3.14 4.21
C LYS A 155 11.93 2.73 5.67
N LYS A 156 10.81 2.21 6.19
CA LYS A 156 10.71 1.71 7.57
C LYS A 156 11.62 0.51 7.81
N SER A 157 11.71 -0.42 6.85
CA SER A 157 12.61 -1.56 6.92
C SER A 157 14.08 -1.13 6.98
N THR A 158 14.50 -0.20 6.12
CA THR A 158 15.87 0.36 6.15
C THR A 158 16.17 1.05 7.49
N ALA A 159 15.23 1.86 7.99
CA ALA A 159 15.39 2.54 9.28
C ALA A 159 15.54 1.53 10.44
N PHE A 160 14.72 0.47 10.45
CA PHE A 160 14.80 -0.59 11.45
C PHE A 160 16.14 -1.34 11.41
N VAL A 161 16.65 -1.66 10.22
CA VAL A 161 17.98 -2.30 10.07
C VAL A 161 19.09 -1.38 10.57
N LEU A 162 19.03 -0.09 10.24
CA LEU A 162 20.00 0.91 10.71
C LEU A 162 19.96 1.05 12.24
N GLU A 163 18.77 1.07 12.84
CA GLU A 163 18.60 1.16 14.29
C GLU A 163 19.16 -0.09 15.00
N LYS A 164 18.84 -1.29 14.49
CA LYS A 164 19.39 -2.54 15.00
C LYS A 164 20.91 -2.58 14.87
N PHE A 165 21.46 -2.16 13.73
CA PHE A 165 22.91 -2.06 13.51
C PHE A 165 23.57 -1.07 14.48
N LYS A 166 22.96 0.11 14.68
CA LYS A 166 23.45 1.12 15.62
C LYS A 166 23.46 0.60 17.06
N LYS A 167 22.38 -0.05 17.49
CA LYS A 167 22.28 -0.66 18.82
C LYS A 167 23.36 -1.73 19.02
N ASN A 168 23.47 -2.66 18.08
CA ASN A 168 24.48 -3.72 18.13
C ASN A 168 25.90 -3.14 18.16
N SER A 169 26.18 -2.14 17.33
CA SER A 169 27.49 -1.47 17.28
C SER A 169 27.83 -0.79 18.61
N LEU A 170 26.87 -0.10 19.23
CA LEU A 170 27.06 0.53 20.55
C LEU A 170 27.37 -0.50 21.64
N GLU A 171 26.67 -1.63 21.64
CA GLU A 171 26.94 -2.72 22.58
C GLU A 171 28.33 -3.31 22.36
N THR A 172 28.71 -3.57 21.11
CA THR A 172 30.05 -4.08 20.78
C THR A 172 31.15 -3.09 21.21
N ILE A 173 30.96 -1.79 21.01
CA ILE A 173 31.90 -0.77 21.50
C ILE A 173 32.04 -0.82 23.02
N LYS A 174 30.93 -1.01 23.76
CA LYS A 174 30.96 -1.16 25.22
C LYS A 174 31.72 -2.42 25.66
N GLU A 175 31.49 -3.55 24.98
CA GLU A 175 32.21 -4.81 25.24
C GLU A 175 33.72 -4.65 25.02
N ILE A 176 34.11 -4.01 23.90
CA ILE A 176 35.50 -3.73 23.60
C ILE A 176 36.14 -2.82 24.64
N LYS A 177 35.42 -1.78 25.08
CA LYS A 177 35.88 -0.90 26.16
C LYS A 177 36.16 -1.69 27.44
N SER A 178 35.27 -2.62 27.80
CA SER A 178 35.45 -3.49 28.97
C SER A 178 36.73 -4.33 28.89
N VAL A 179 37.03 -4.90 27.72
CA VAL A 179 38.29 -5.65 27.48
C VAL A 179 39.52 -4.75 27.64
N PHE A 180 39.44 -3.50 27.18
CA PHE A 180 40.51 -2.53 27.36
C PHE A 180 40.72 -2.15 28.83
N ASP A 181 39.63 -1.86 29.54
CA ASP A 181 39.67 -1.50 30.95
C ASP A 181 40.26 -2.66 31.80
N SER A 182 39.96 -3.92 31.45
CA SER A 182 40.56 -5.08 32.12
C SER A 182 42.06 -5.21 31.86
N LEU A 183 42.50 -5.09 30.59
CA LEU A 183 43.92 -5.15 30.22
C LEU A 183 44.74 -4.04 30.89
N TYR A 184 44.19 -2.82 30.92
CA TYR A 184 44.81 -1.69 31.60
C TYR A 184 44.98 -1.97 33.10
N THR A 185 43.94 -2.49 33.76
CA THR A 185 43.97 -2.79 35.19
C THR A 185 45.00 -3.88 35.52
N GLU A 186 45.07 -4.94 34.70
CA GLU A 186 46.06 -6.01 34.82
C GLU A 186 47.50 -5.47 34.71
N LYS A 187 47.80 -4.70 33.65
CA LYS A 187 49.13 -4.13 33.40
C LYS A 187 49.53 -3.13 34.49
N LYS A 188 48.58 -2.32 34.99
CA LYS A 188 48.79 -1.42 36.12
C LYS A 188 49.11 -2.18 37.41
N GLY A 189 48.41 -3.28 37.68
CA GLY A 189 48.66 -4.16 38.83
C GLY A 189 50.04 -4.83 38.79
N ALA A 190 50.54 -5.13 37.59
CA ALA A 190 51.89 -5.66 37.37
C ALA A 190 53.01 -4.59 37.46
N GLY A 191 52.68 -3.32 37.77
CA GLY A 191 53.65 -2.23 37.90
C GLY A 191 54.19 -1.71 36.56
N ILE A 192 53.60 -2.12 35.43
CA ILE A 192 54.01 -1.69 34.09
C ILE A 192 53.50 -0.25 33.86
N LYS A 193 54.43 0.70 33.75
CA LYS A 193 54.14 2.13 33.55
C LYS A 193 54.15 2.57 32.08
N THR A 194 54.74 1.78 31.20
CA THR A 194 54.91 2.07 29.77
C THR A 194 54.60 0.83 28.96
N ILE A 195 53.77 0.98 27.93
CA ILE A 195 53.43 -0.08 26.96
C ILE A 195 54.42 0.03 25.81
N SER A 196 55.01 -1.10 25.39
CA SER A 196 55.93 -1.13 24.25
C SER A 196 55.21 -0.93 22.92
N ILE A 197 55.93 -0.44 21.90
CA ILE A 197 55.41 -0.29 20.53
C ILE A 197 55.02 -1.66 19.96
N GLU A 198 55.76 -2.71 20.31
CA GLU A 198 55.48 -4.09 19.94
C GLU A 198 54.15 -4.60 20.51
N GLU A 199 53.80 -4.25 21.76
CA GLU A 199 52.52 -4.62 22.38
C GLU A 199 51.31 -3.89 21.77
N ILE A 200 51.51 -2.69 21.21
CA ILE A 200 50.45 -1.91 20.55
C ILE A 200 50.24 -2.37 19.10
N LYS A 201 51.25 -2.99 18.48
CA LYS A 201 51.22 -3.37 17.05
C LYS A 201 50.01 -4.23 16.67
N ASP A 202 49.56 -5.10 17.57
CA ASP A 202 48.44 -6.02 17.31
C ASP A 202 47.08 -5.55 17.84
N ILE A 203 47.04 -4.37 18.49
CA ILE A 203 45.80 -3.83 19.06
C ILE A 203 44.70 -3.67 18.01
N GLY A 204 45.02 -3.14 16.82
CA GLY A 204 44.04 -2.99 15.74
C GLY A 204 43.44 -4.32 15.26
N THR A 205 44.25 -5.38 15.28
CA THR A 205 43.84 -6.75 14.93
C THR A 205 42.93 -7.34 16.00
N ILE A 206 43.22 -7.10 17.28
CA ILE A 206 42.40 -7.51 18.42
C ILE A 206 41.04 -6.79 18.38
N PHE A 207 41.04 -5.47 18.17
CA PHE A 207 39.82 -4.66 17.99
C PHE A 207 38.96 -5.22 16.85
N SER A 208 39.57 -5.45 15.69
CA SER A 208 38.85 -5.96 14.52
C SER A 208 38.25 -7.34 14.80
N LYS A 209 39.03 -8.27 15.38
CA LYS A 209 38.54 -9.62 15.73
C LYS A 209 37.39 -9.57 16.75
N ALA A 210 37.52 -8.76 17.80
CA ALA A 210 36.47 -8.59 18.80
C ALA A 210 35.20 -8.03 18.17
N TYR A 211 35.32 -6.94 17.39
CA TYR A 211 34.21 -6.30 16.69
C TYR A 211 33.47 -7.27 15.76
N TYR A 212 34.20 -7.94 14.86
CA TYR A 212 33.58 -8.88 13.92
C TYR A 212 32.97 -10.09 14.62
N SER A 213 33.61 -10.64 15.66
CA SER A 213 33.08 -11.82 16.37
C SER A 213 31.74 -11.54 17.07
N THR A 214 31.61 -10.36 17.70
CA THR A 214 30.37 -9.95 18.37
C THR A 214 29.30 -9.54 17.35
N MET A 215 29.66 -8.79 16.32
CA MET A 215 28.72 -8.34 15.29
C MET A 215 28.15 -9.50 14.48
N ILE A 216 28.96 -10.49 14.08
CA ILE A 216 28.49 -11.67 13.33
C ILE A 216 27.51 -12.51 14.18
N LYS A 217 27.76 -12.67 15.48
CA LYS A 217 26.84 -13.37 16.40
C LYS A 217 25.48 -12.67 16.51
N LYS A 218 25.46 -11.33 16.48
CA LYS A 218 24.23 -10.52 16.67
C LYS A 218 23.48 -10.18 15.37
N ILE A 219 24.09 -10.39 14.19
CA ILE A 219 23.50 -10.12 12.87
C ILE A 219 22.85 -11.36 12.25
N LYS A 220 23.26 -12.58 12.61
CA LYS A 220 22.57 -13.79 12.14
C LYS A 220 21.11 -13.82 12.64
N PRO A 221 20.13 -14.01 11.75
CA PRO A 221 18.74 -14.22 12.16
C PRO A 221 18.61 -15.61 12.81
N GLU A 222 17.81 -15.69 13.87
CA GLU A 222 17.20 -16.95 14.32
C GLU A 222 16.20 -17.46 13.27
#